data_AF-A0A8J6N1B8-F1
#
_entry.id   AF-A0A8J6N1B8-F1
#
_cell.length_a   1.000
_cell.length_b   1.000
_cell.length_c   1.000
_cell.angle_alpha   90.00
_cell.angle_beta   90.00
_cell.angle_gamma   90.00
#
_symmetry.space_group_name_H-M   'P 1'
#
loop_
_entity.id
_entity.type
_entity.pdbx_description
1 polymer ?
#
loop_
_entity_poly.entity_id
_entity_poly.type
_entity_poly.pdbx_seq_one_letter_code
_entity_poly.pdbx_strand_id
1 'polypeptide(L)'
;MFSTEELKGIYLLADLNEQMLEKFLPFFQSLQFNEGDIIFEEGEKAENLYCLKRGKILLEVEISEMITISLGSIKPGYSFGWSALLPGSFHTTYAVCAEPCEVLAIPGDKFLDLLEGDRDMGYRIMKFVSVTLKGRLEKRTGQFLKVMSKHPDIQRLLGL
;
A
#
# COMPACT_ATOMS: atom_id res chain seq x y z
N MET A 1 16.31 -8.34 -16.61
CA MET A 1 15.43 -9.52 -16.49
C MET A 1 14.99 -9.56 -15.05
N PHE A 2 13.69 -9.45 -14.79
CA PHE A 2 13.13 -9.39 -13.44
C PHE A 2 13.40 -10.73 -12.73
N SER A 3 13.90 -10.71 -11.50
CA SER A 3 14.40 -11.92 -10.80
C SER A 3 13.70 -12.17 -9.47
N THR A 4 13.72 -13.42 -8.99
CA THR A 4 13.20 -13.79 -7.67
C THR A 4 13.89 -13.03 -6.54
N GLU A 5 15.16 -12.65 -6.73
CA GLU A 5 15.93 -11.88 -5.75
C GLU A 5 15.35 -10.48 -5.53
N GLU A 6 14.83 -9.84 -6.57
CA GLU A 6 14.14 -8.55 -6.44
C GLU A 6 12.84 -8.67 -5.64
N LEU A 7 12.13 -9.80 -5.80
CA LEU A 7 10.89 -10.07 -5.06
C LEU A 7 11.12 -10.34 -3.57
N LYS A 8 12.28 -10.87 -3.17
CA LYS A 8 12.63 -11.06 -1.75
C LYS A 8 12.75 -9.74 -0.99
N GLY A 9 13.03 -8.64 -1.68
CA GLY A 9 13.04 -7.29 -1.11
C GLY A 9 11.64 -6.78 -0.74
N ILE A 10 10.58 -7.42 -1.22
CA ILE A 10 9.19 -7.08 -0.93
C ILE A 10 8.77 -7.76 0.37
N TYR A 11 8.47 -6.99 1.42
CA TYR A 11 8.10 -7.57 2.71
C TYR A 11 6.85 -8.45 2.67
N LEU A 12 5.91 -8.15 1.78
CA LEU A 12 4.70 -8.97 1.54
C LEU A 12 5.04 -10.39 1.06
N LEU A 13 6.17 -10.57 0.39
CA LEU A 13 6.59 -11.84 -0.22
C LEU A 13 7.76 -12.50 0.53
N ALA A 14 8.23 -11.90 1.62
CA ALA A 14 9.46 -12.32 2.30
C ALA A 14 9.43 -13.73 2.91
N ASP A 15 8.24 -14.27 3.22
CA ASP A 15 8.05 -15.62 3.78
C ASP A 15 7.80 -16.71 2.70
N LEU A 16 7.90 -16.35 1.43
CA LEU A 16 7.69 -17.27 0.31
C LEU A 16 8.99 -17.96 -0.09
N ASN A 17 8.86 -19.25 -0.46
CA ASN A 17 9.99 -19.99 -1.02
C ASN A 17 10.21 -19.63 -2.50
N GLU A 18 11.33 -20.09 -3.06
CA GLU A 18 11.71 -19.75 -4.43
C GLU A 18 10.69 -20.20 -5.49
N GLN A 19 10.14 -21.41 -5.36
CA GLN A 19 9.12 -21.94 -6.27
C GLN A 19 7.84 -21.10 -6.25
N MET A 20 7.47 -20.56 -5.08
CA MET A 20 6.34 -19.64 -4.94
C MET A 20 6.66 -18.29 -5.59
N LEU A 21 7.85 -17.73 -5.37
CA LEU A 21 8.27 -16.45 -5.95
C LEU A 21 8.35 -16.49 -7.47
N GLU A 22 8.82 -17.60 -8.05
CA GLU A 22 8.88 -17.81 -9.50
C GLU A 22 7.51 -17.62 -10.18
N LYS A 23 6.42 -18.04 -9.52
CA LYS A 23 5.05 -17.90 -10.04
C LYS A 23 4.61 -16.43 -10.19
N PHE A 24 5.19 -15.50 -9.44
CA PHE A 24 4.86 -14.08 -9.51
C PHE A 24 5.60 -13.35 -10.64
N LEU A 25 6.80 -13.82 -11.04
CA LEU A 25 7.67 -13.13 -11.99
C LEU A 25 6.97 -12.68 -13.29
N PRO A 26 6.10 -13.50 -13.93
CA PRO A 26 5.48 -13.12 -15.20
C PRO A 26 4.51 -11.94 -15.11
N PHE A 27 4.01 -11.63 -13.91
CA PHE A 27 2.94 -10.65 -13.71
C PHE A 27 3.43 -9.31 -13.19
N PHE A 28 4.66 -9.25 -12.68
CA PHE A 28 5.24 -8.00 -12.19
C PHE A 28 5.82 -7.17 -13.34
N GLN A 29 5.56 -5.86 -13.27
CA GLN A 29 6.14 -4.86 -14.15
C GLN A 29 6.91 -3.82 -13.33
N SER A 30 8.07 -3.42 -13.84
CA SER A 30 8.88 -2.36 -13.24
C SER A 30 8.53 -1.03 -13.87
N LEU A 31 8.12 -0.07 -13.05
CA LEU A 31 7.71 1.27 -13.43
C LEU A 31 8.66 2.30 -12.79
N GLN A 32 8.94 3.38 -13.52
CA GLN A 32 9.74 4.50 -13.04
C GLN A 32 8.90 5.76 -13.03
N PHE A 33 9.04 6.54 -11.96
CA PHE A 33 8.33 7.78 -11.73
C PHE A 33 9.31 8.86 -11.28
N ASN A 34 9.06 10.10 -11.68
CA ASN A 34 9.77 11.28 -11.21
C ASN A 34 9.15 11.79 -9.91
N GLU A 35 9.84 12.73 -9.26
CA GLU A 35 9.26 13.49 -8.16
C GLU A 35 8.02 14.27 -8.63
N GLY A 36 6.96 14.24 -7.82
CA GLY A 36 5.67 14.86 -8.14
C GLY A 36 4.72 13.99 -8.95
N ASP A 37 5.19 12.91 -9.57
CA ASP A 37 4.32 12.02 -10.34
C ASP A 37 3.30 11.32 -9.43
N ILE A 38 2.06 11.24 -9.93
CA ILE A 38 0.96 10.53 -9.28
C ILE A 38 0.89 9.11 -9.87
N ILE A 39 0.97 8.10 -9.00
CA ILE A 39 0.92 6.69 -9.40
C ILE A 39 -0.53 6.23 -9.58
N PHE A 40 -1.42 6.70 -8.71
CA PHE A 40 -2.87 6.55 -8.81
C PHE A 40 -3.56 7.68 -8.06
N GLU A 41 -4.77 8.00 -8.49
CA GLU A 41 -5.60 9.06 -7.91
C GLU A 41 -6.62 8.53 -6.91
N GLU A 42 -7.08 9.39 -6.00
CA GLU A 42 -8.25 9.08 -5.18
C GLU A 42 -9.49 8.93 -6.07
N GLY A 43 -10.29 7.88 -5.80
CA GLY A 43 -11.49 7.59 -6.59
C GLY A 43 -11.21 6.88 -7.92
N GLU A 44 -9.95 6.68 -8.29
CA GLU A 44 -9.59 5.84 -9.43
C GLU A 44 -9.82 4.36 -9.12
N LYS A 45 -10.22 3.58 -10.13
CA LYS A 45 -10.43 2.14 -9.98
C LYS A 45 -9.11 1.47 -9.61
N ALA A 46 -9.12 0.66 -8.55
CA ALA A 46 -7.91 0.02 -8.06
C ALA A 46 -7.65 -1.30 -8.79
N GLU A 47 -6.78 -1.27 -9.81
CA GLU A 47 -6.50 -2.43 -10.65
C GLU A 47 -5.17 -3.13 -10.31
N ASN A 48 -4.21 -2.40 -9.74
CA ASN A 48 -2.88 -2.93 -9.46
C ASN A 48 -2.53 -2.83 -7.97
N LEU A 49 -1.84 -3.86 -7.48
CA LEU A 49 -1.07 -3.80 -6.25
C LEU A 49 0.36 -3.36 -6.59
N TYR A 50 0.94 -2.53 -5.75
CA TYR A 50 2.27 -1.96 -5.98
C TYR A 50 3.23 -2.30 -4.83
N CYS A 51 4.52 -2.30 -5.12
CA CYS A 51 5.60 -2.30 -4.13
C CYS A 51 6.64 -1.25 -4.48
N LEU A 52 7.04 -0.45 -3.50
CA LEU A 52 8.10 0.53 -3.68
C LEU A 52 9.46 -0.17 -3.61
N LYS A 53 10.26 -0.10 -4.67
CA LYS A 53 11.62 -0.65 -4.71
C LYS A 53 12.67 0.38 -4.30
N ARG A 54 12.53 1.61 -4.79
CA ARG A 54 13.39 2.75 -4.41
C ARG A 54 12.57 4.03 -4.43
N GLY A 55 12.90 4.97 -3.56
CA GLY A 55 12.27 6.28 -3.48
C GLY A 55 11.38 6.41 -2.25
N LYS A 56 10.43 7.33 -2.31
CA LYS A 56 9.48 7.62 -1.24
C LYS A 56 8.16 8.10 -1.85
N ILE A 57 7.07 7.48 -1.42
CA ILE A 57 5.71 7.85 -1.86
C ILE A 57 4.94 8.39 -0.66
N LEU A 58 4.13 9.42 -0.86
CA LEU A 58 3.16 9.92 0.10
C LEU A 58 1.76 9.43 -0.28
N LEU A 59 1.00 9.00 0.72
CA LEU A 59 -0.42 8.74 0.57
C LEU A 59 -1.18 9.96 1.05
N GLU A 60 -1.91 10.60 0.14
CA GLU A 60 -2.50 11.91 0.35
C GLU A 60 -4.01 11.90 0.11
N VAL A 61 -4.73 12.76 0.80
CA VAL A 61 -6.16 13.03 0.58
C VAL A 61 -6.34 14.52 0.51
N GLU A 62 -7.10 14.96 -0.47
CA GLU A 62 -7.53 16.35 -0.60
C GLU A 62 -8.83 16.53 0.18
N ILE A 63 -8.81 17.40 1.21
CA ILE A 63 -10.02 17.71 1.99
C ILE A 63 -10.69 19.02 1.55
N SER A 64 -9.97 19.84 0.79
CA SER A 64 -10.45 21.01 0.07
C SER A 64 -9.39 21.42 -0.97
N GLU A 65 -9.76 22.29 -1.91
CA GLU A 65 -8.86 22.80 -2.96
C GLU A 65 -7.53 23.39 -2.45
N MET A 66 -7.47 23.79 -1.18
CA MET A 66 -6.27 24.39 -0.57
C MET A 66 -5.58 23.49 0.46
N ILE A 67 -6.19 22.34 0.82
CA ILE A 67 -5.70 21.53 1.93
C ILE A 67 -5.61 20.07 1.53
N THR A 68 -4.36 19.64 1.35
CA THR A 68 -3.96 18.24 1.18
C THR A 68 -3.36 17.72 2.48
N ILE A 69 -3.81 16.55 2.91
CA ILE A 69 -3.30 15.87 4.10
C ILE A 69 -2.54 14.62 3.69
N SER A 70 -1.25 14.56 4.01
CA SER A 70 -0.49 13.32 3.95
C SER A 70 -0.85 12.40 5.12
N LEU A 71 -1.46 11.27 4.81
CA LEU A 71 -1.86 10.26 5.79
C LEU A 71 -0.69 9.35 6.21
N GLY A 72 0.36 9.30 5.38
CA GLY A 72 1.58 8.56 5.66
C GLY A 72 2.48 8.48 4.44
N SER A 73 3.64 7.84 4.62
CA SER A 73 4.58 7.57 3.55
C SER A 73 4.83 6.07 3.39
N ILE A 74 5.09 5.66 2.16
CA ILE A 74 5.55 4.33 1.79
C ILE A 74 7.06 4.39 1.63
N LYS A 75 7.74 3.38 2.18
CA LYS A 75 9.20 3.22 2.12
C LYS A 75 9.55 2.03 1.22
N PRO A 76 10.80 1.95 0.72
CA PRO A 76 11.28 0.78 -0.01
C PRO A 76 10.97 -0.53 0.72
N GLY A 77 10.56 -1.55 -0.04
CA GLY A 77 10.15 -2.88 0.43
C GLY A 77 8.69 -3.00 0.86
N TYR A 78 7.97 -1.88 1.03
CA TYR A 78 6.55 -1.91 1.41
C TYR A 78 5.61 -1.88 0.21
N SER A 79 4.54 -2.67 0.31
CA SER A 79 3.44 -2.68 -0.66
C SER A 79 2.37 -1.61 -0.37
N PHE A 80 1.74 -1.10 -1.42
CA PHE A 80 0.68 -0.10 -1.43
C PHE A 80 -0.34 -0.38 -2.56
N GLY A 81 -1.43 0.38 -2.64
CA GLY A 81 -2.53 0.07 -3.57
C GLY A 81 -3.42 -1.10 -3.14
N TRP A 82 -3.56 -1.32 -1.82
CA TRP A 82 -4.24 -2.49 -1.24
C TRP A 82 -5.70 -2.64 -1.65
N SER A 83 -6.35 -1.57 -2.09
CA SER A 83 -7.70 -1.62 -2.67
C SER A 83 -7.81 -2.61 -3.83
N ALA A 84 -6.74 -2.84 -4.59
CA ALA A 84 -6.74 -3.77 -5.72
C ALA A 84 -6.92 -5.25 -5.30
N LEU A 85 -6.75 -5.57 -4.02
CA LEU A 85 -7.01 -6.92 -3.49
C LEU A 85 -8.50 -7.16 -3.19
N LEU A 86 -9.36 -6.16 -3.39
CA LEU A 86 -10.81 -6.25 -3.24
C LEU A 86 -11.46 -5.92 -4.59
N PRO A 87 -11.94 -6.93 -5.34
CA PRO A 87 -12.50 -6.72 -6.68
C PRO A 87 -13.57 -5.62 -6.72
N GLY A 88 -13.45 -4.71 -7.70
CA GLY A 88 -14.39 -3.59 -7.87
C GLY A 88 -14.17 -2.40 -6.93
N SER A 89 -13.09 -2.38 -6.16
CA SER A 89 -12.77 -1.27 -5.27
C SER A 89 -12.07 -0.12 -6.00
N PHE A 90 -12.05 1.03 -5.33
CA PHE A 90 -11.39 2.25 -5.77
C PHE A 90 -10.29 2.64 -4.77
N HIS A 91 -9.32 3.40 -5.23
CA HIS A 91 -8.31 4.00 -4.37
C HIS A 91 -8.94 5.04 -3.45
N THR A 92 -8.54 5.04 -2.18
CA THR A 92 -9.09 5.96 -1.16
C THR A 92 -8.17 7.14 -0.88
N THR A 93 -7.08 7.25 -1.63
CA THR A 93 -6.01 8.25 -1.48
C THR A 93 -5.29 8.41 -2.80
N TYR A 94 -4.65 9.56 -3.01
CA TYR A 94 -3.57 9.69 -3.98
C TYR A 94 -2.32 8.94 -3.51
N ALA A 95 -1.51 8.46 -4.45
CA ALA A 95 -0.14 8.03 -4.20
C ALA A 95 0.84 8.88 -5.02
N VAL A 96 1.53 9.80 -4.34
CA VAL A 96 2.39 10.82 -4.98
C VAL A 96 3.85 10.54 -4.68
N CYS A 97 4.70 10.56 -5.70
CA CYS A 97 6.14 10.40 -5.55
C CYS A 97 6.76 11.64 -4.90
N ALA A 98 7.31 11.53 -3.70
CA ALA A 98 8.02 12.63 -3.03
C ALA A 98 9.49 12.76 -3.43
N GLU A 99 10.00 11.81 -4.20
CA GLU A 99 11.31 11.78 -4.84
C GLU A 99 11.24 10.77 -6.01
N PRO A 100 12.24 10.69 -6.92
CA PRO A 100 12.22 9.71 -7.99
C PRO A 100 12.06 8.27 -7.49
N CYS A 101 11.07 7.55 -8.02
CA CYS A 101 10.66 6.24 -7.54
C CYS A 101 10.85 5.13 -8.59
N GLU A 102 11.25 3.96 -8.11
CA GLU A 102 11.09 2.68 -8.82
C GLU A 102 10.03 1.85 -8.12
N VAL A 103 9.03 1.40 -8.87
CA VAL A 103 7.86 0.71 -8.35
C VAL A 103 7.67 -0.59 -9.12
N LEU A 104 7.32 -1.65 -8.41
CA LEU A 104 6.86 -2.90 -8.98
C LEU A 104 5.35 -2.94 -8.92
N ALA A 105 4.68 -3.16 -10.05
CA ALA A 105 3.23 -3.27 -10.14
C ALA A 105 2.83 -4.69 -10.55
N ILE A 106 1.74 -5.20 -9.98
CA ILE A 106 1.12 -6.47 -10.35
C ILE A 106 -0.41 -6.28 -10.39
N PRO A 107 -1.10 -6.80 -11.42
CA PRO A 107 -2.56 -6.80 -11.45
C PRO A 107 -3.16 -7.50 -10.22
N GLY A 108 -4.13 -6.85 -9.57
CA GLY A 108 -4.73 -7.36 -8.33
C GLY A 108 -5.43 -8.71 -8.52
N ASP A 109 -6.09 -8.89 -9.66
CA ASP A 109 -6.72 -10.16 -10.05
C ASP A 109 -5.70 -11.29 -10.19
N LYS A 110 -4.58 -11.05 -10.90
CA LYS A 110 -3.50 -12.03 -11.05
C LYS A 110 -2.84 -12.36 -9.72
N PHE A 111 -2.68 -11.37 -8.84
CA PHE A 111 -2.20 -11.61 -7.49
C PHE A 111 -3.14 -12.57 -6.75
N LEU A 112 -4.45 -12.28 -6.73
CA LEU A 112 -5.44 -13.13 -6.07
C LEU A 112 -5.50 -14.55 -6.68
N ASP A 113 -5.46 -14.68 -8.01
CA ASP A 113 -5.44 -15.97 -8.71
C ASP A 113 -4.27 -16.86 -8.22
N LEU A 114 -3.09 -16.29 -8.00
CA LEU A 114 -1.92 -17.01 -7.49
C LEU A 114 -2.13 -17.53 -6.06
N LEU A 115 -2.79 -16.74 -5.22
CA LEU A 115 -3.10 -17.12 -3.84
C LEU A 115 -4.17 -18.22 -3.78
N GLU A 116 -5.15 -18.17 -4.67
CA GLU A 116 -6.19 -19.20 -4.78
C GLU A 116 -5.61 -20.53 -5.29
N GLY A 117 -4.66 -20.47 -6.22
CA GLY A 117 -3.99 -21.64 -6.79
C GLY A 117 -3.02 -22.35 -5.84
N ASP A 118 -2.57 -21.69 -4.77
CA ASP A 118 -1.61 -22.24 -3.81
C ASP A 118 -1.98 -21.84 -2.37
N ARG A 119 -2.65 -22.76 -1.66
CA ARG A 119 -3.21 -22.49 -0.32
C ARG A 119 -2.15 -22.12 0.73
N ASP A 120 -0.95 -22.69 0.66
CA ASP A 120 0.12 -22.35 1.62
C ASP A 120 0.63 -20.93 1.35
N MET A 121 0.84 -20.58 0.08
CA MET A 121 1.18 -19.22 -0.33
C MET A 121 0.09 -18.21 0.09
N GLY A 122 -1.17 -18.52 -0.19
CA GLY A 122 -2.32 -17.71 0.21
C GLY A 122 -2.36 -17.46 1.72
N TYR A 123 -2.17 -18.52 2.52
CA TYR A 123 -2.13 -18.40 3.98
C TYR A 123 -0.97 -17.52 4.47
N ARG A 124 0.25 -17.73 3.96
CA ARG A 124 1.44 -16.95 4.35
C ARG A 124 1.26 -15.46 4.06
N ILE A 125 0.78 -15.14 2.86
CA ILE A 125 0.52 -13.75 2.45
C ILE A 125 -0.58 -13.15 3.32
N MET A 126 -1.72 -13.82 3.48
CA MET A 126 -2.85 -13.26 4.25
C MET A 126 -2.53 -13.08 5.74
N LYS A 127 -1.66 -13.91 6.30
CA LYS A 127 -1.11 -13.71 7.64
C LYS A 127 -0.32 -12.40 7.72
N PHE A 128 0.55 -12.12 6.75
CA PHE A 128 1.29 -10.86 6.67
C PHE A 128 0.35 -9.65 6.47
N VAL A 129 -0.64 -9.77 5.58
CA VAL A 129 -1.66 -8.73 5.35
C VAL A 129 -2.40 -8.39 6.64
N SER A 130 -2.81 -9.41 7.42
CA SER A 130 -3.50 -9.21 8.69
C SER A 130 -2.69 -8.39 9.68
N VAL A 131 -1.39 -8.68 9.80
CA VAL A 131 -0.47 -7.91 10.66
C VAL A 131 -0.31 -6.47 10.16
N THR A 132 -0.16 -6.29 8.84
CA THR A 132 0.00 -4.98 8.21
C THR A 132 -1.25 -4.10 8.39
N LEU A 133 -2.45 -4.66 8.17
CA LEU A 133 -3.71 -3.96 8.33
C LEU A 133 -3.97 -3.60 9.80
N LYS A 134 -3.67 -4.50 10.75
CA LYS A 134 -3.76 -4.22 12.18
C LYS A 134 -2.92 -3.00 12.56
N GLY A 135 -1.65 -2.97 12.16
CA GLY A 135 -0.75 -1.84 12.47
C GLY A 135 -1.23 -0.51 11.86
N ARG A 136 -1.80 -0.55 10.65
CA ARG A 136 -2.38 0.64 10.01
C ARG A 136 -3.65 1.12 10.70
N LEU A 137 -4.53 0.21 11.09
CA LEU A 137 -5.75 0.52 11.83
C LEU A 137 -5.40 1.15 13.19
N GLU A 138 -4.49 0.55 13.94
CA GLU A 138 -4.03 1.08 15.24
C GLU A 138 -3.42 2.48 15.08
N LYS A 139 -2.57 2.69 14.07
CA LYS A 139 -1.99 4.01 13.78
C LYS A 139 -3.07 5.03 13.44
N ARG A 140 -4.04 4.67 12.59
CA ARG A 140 -5.15 5.55 12.21
C ARG A 140 -6.00 5.91 13.43
N THR A 141 -6.37 4.93 14.24
CA THR A 141 -7.13 5.15 15.48
C THR A 141 -6.38 6.08 16.44
N GLY A 142 -5.07 5.87 16.61
CA GLY A 142 -4.23 6.76 17.42
C GLY A 142 -4.19 8.20 16.89
N GLN A 143 -4.06 8.39 15.57
CA GLN A 143 -4.12 9.71 14.94
C GLN A 143 -5.49 10.37 15.15
N PHE A 144 -6.57 9.63 14.94
CA PHE A 144 -7.93 10.12 15.14
C PHE A 144 -8.15 10.58 16.58
N LEU A 145 -7.82 9.75 17.58
CA LEU A 145 -7.95 10.11 19.00
C LEU A 145 -7.13 11.35 19.36
N LYS A 146 -5.93 11.52 18.78
CA LYS A 146 -5.09 12.71 18.98
C LYS A 146 -5.68 13.99 18.39
N VAL A 147 -6.42 13.89 17.29
CA VAL A 147 -7.15 15.03 16.72
C VAL A 147 -8.38 15.35 17.58
N MET A 148 -9.15 14.33 17.95
CA MET A 148 -10.35 14.49 18.76
C MET A 148 -10.07 15.07 20.15
N SER A 149 -8.96 14.69 20.79
CA SER A 149 -8.57 15.26 22.10
C SER A 149 -8.18 16.73 22.06
N LYS A 150 -8.00 17.30 20.86
CA LYS A 150 -7.75 18.72 20.63
C LYS A 150 -9.00 19.49 20.18
N HIS A 151 -10.14 18.82 19.98
CA HIS A 151 -11.37 19.47 19.59
C HIS A 151 -11.93 20.29 20.78
N PRO A 152 -12.31 21.58 20.60
CA PRO A 152 -12.70 22.45 21.71
C PRO A 152 -13.81 21.87 22.60
N ASP A 153 -14.86 21.31 21.97
CA ASP A 153 -15.97 20.70 22.72
C ASP A 153 -15.55 19.46 23.52
N ILE A 154 -14.61 18.68 22.99
CA ILE A 154 -14.12 17.47 23.67
C ILE A 154 -13.21 17.86 24.82
N GLN A 155 -12.33 18.84 24.66
CA GLN A 155 -11.51 19.37 25.76
C GLN A 155 -12.38 19.87 26.91
N ARG A 156 -13.44 20.63 26.59
CA ARG A 156 -14.42 21.10 27.57
C ARG A 156 -15.08 19.95 28.33
N LEU A 157 -15.47 18.88 27.63
CA LEU A 157 -16.07 17.69 28.28
C LEU A 157 -15.07 16.90 29.13
N LEU A 158 -13.78 16.93 28.78
CA LEU A 158 -12.70 16.28 29.53
C LEU A 158 -12.18 17.11 30.72
N GLY A 159 -12.67 18.34 30.90
CA GLY A 159 -12.21 19.23 31.96
C GLY A 159 -10.79 19.77 31.75
N LEU A 160 -10.36 19.88 30.48
CA LEU A 160 -9.08 20.45 30.05
C LEU A 160 -9.25 21.90 29.56
#